data_AF-A0A1Y0G5J5-F1
#
_entry.id   AF-A0A1Y0G5J5-F1
#
_cell.length_a   1.000
_cell.length_b   1.000
_cell.length_c   1.000
_cell.angle_alpha   90.00
_cell.angle_beta   90.00
_cell.angle_gamma   90.00
#
_symmetry.space_group_name_H-M   'P 1'
#
loop_
_entity.id
_entity.type
_entity.pdbx_description
1 polymer ?
#
loop_
_entity_poly.entity_id
_entity_poly.type
_entity_poly.pdbx_seq_one_letter_code
_entity_poly.pdbx_strand_id
1 'polypeptide(L)'
;MAEVTSGLMESLKRLVRTLLTIGQTRLELLSNELEEERIRLTRILVIGGLTLFFFGLALLLATVFLIVLFWDSHRLLMIGGLTGLFTLAGLLALNTFRAMCRERPRLFAASLSELSKDREQLAPRL
;
A
#
# COMPACT_ATOMS: atom_id res chain seq x y z
N MET A 1 -25.44 50.51 7.25
CA MET A 1 -25.18 49.24 6.53
C MET A 1 -23.70 48.84 6.47
N ALA A 2 -22.72 49.76 6.63
CA ALA A 2 -21.29 49.44 6.57
C ALA A 2 -20.71 48.66 7.77
N GLU A 3 -21.33 48.73 8.96
CA GLU A 3 -20.90 48.00 10.16
C GLU A 3 -21.12 46.48 10.05
N VAL A 4 -22.22 46.05 9.43
CA VAL A 4 -22.58 44.62 9.30
C VAL A 4 -21.61 43.90 8.36
N THR A 5 -21.17 44.56 7.28
CA THR A 5 -20.18 44.01 6.35
C THR A 5 -18.79 43.87 6.98
N SER A 6 -18.43 44.75 7.91
CA SER A 6 -17.18 44.65 8.68
C SER A 6 -17.19 43.42 9.60
N GLY A 7 -18.28 43.21 10.35
CA GLY A 7 -18.42 42.07 11.25
C GLY A 7 -18.48 40.71 10.53
N LEU A 8 -19.05 40.67 9.31
CA LEU A 8 -19.06 39.46 8.48
C LEU A 8 -17.65 39.11 7.97
N MET A 9 -16.88 40.12 7.55
CA MET A 9 -15.50 39.96 7.09
C MET A 9 -14.58 39.49 8.22
N GLU A 10 -14.77 40.00 9.44
CA GLU A 10 -14.05 39.54 10.64
C GLU A 10 -14.38 38.09 11.02
N SER A 11 -15.67 37.72 10.94
CA SER A 11 -16.10 36.35 11.21
C SER A 11 -15.53 35.36 10.20
N LEU A 12 -15.49 35.73 8.91
CA LEU A 12 -14.86 34.93 7.87
C LEU A 12 -13.35 34.76 8.11
N LYS A 13 -12.67 35.84 8.52
CA LYS A 13 -11.25 35.79 8.90
C LYS A 13 -10.98 34.87 10.08
N ARG A 14 -11.84 34.89 11.11
CA ARG A 14 -11.76 33.96 12.24
C ARG A 14 -12.00 32.52 11.80
N LEU A 15 -13.01 32.27 10.96
CA LEU A 15 -13.32 30.94 10.46
C LEU A 15 -12.15 30.34 9.67
N VAL A 16 -11.56 31.12 8.74
CA VAL A 16 -10.39 30.72 7.95
C VAL A 16 -9.19 30.43 8.86
N ARG A 17 -8.96 31.25 9.90
CA ARG A 17 -7.87 31.04 10.85
C ARG A 17 -8.08 29.74 11.63
N THR A 18 -9.30 29.48 12.12
CA THR A 18 -9.64 28.24 12.82
C THR A 18 -9.48 27.01 11.92
N LEU A 19 -9.91 27.09 10.66
CA LEU A 19 -9.71 26.03 9.66
C LEU A 19 -8.23 25.75 9.40
N LEU A 20 -7.41 26.78 9.25
CA LEU A 20 -5.96 26.65 9.10
C LEU A 20 -5.31 25.97 10.31
N THR A 21 -5.71 26.34 11.54
CA THR A 21 -5.17 25.72 12.75
C THR A 21 -5.56 24.24 12.86
N ILE A 22 -6.80 23.89 12.48
CA ILE A 22 -7.28 22.50 12.45
C ILE A 22 -6.56 21.70 11.37
N GLY A 23 -6.32 22.30 10.19
CA GLY A 23 -5.57 21.69 9.10
C GLY A 23 -4.12 21.40 9.48
N GLN A 24 -3.44 22.35 10.14
CA GLN A 24 -2.06 22.17 10.61
C GLN A 24 -1.92 21.01 11.59
N THR A 25 -2.82 20.91 12.58
CA THR A 25 -2.80 19.81 13.56
C THR A 25 -3.11 18.45 12.93
N ARG A 26 -4.01 18.39 11.94
CA ARG A 26 -4.27 17.15 11.19
C ARG A 26 -3.13 16.78 10.25
N LEU A 27 -2.45 17.74 9.63
CA LEU A 27 -1.28 17.49 8.79
C LEU A 27 -0.09 16.97 9.60
N GLU A 28 0.13 17.49 10.80
CA GLU A 28 1.14 16.93 11.73
C GLU A 28 0.79 15.49 12.12
N LEU A 29 -0.47 15.20 12.45
CA LEU A 29 -0.92 13.84 12.75
C LEU A 29 -0.79 12.91 11.53
N LEU A 30 -1.22 13.34 10.34
CA LEU A 30 -1.10 12.55 9.10
C LEU A 30 0.36 12.31 8.70
N SER A 31 1.23 13.30 8.89
CA SER A 31 2.67 13.15 8.63
C SER A 31 3.28 12.11 9.57
N ASN A 32 2.90 12.15 10.85
CA ASN A 32 3.38 11.19 11.84
C ASN A 32 2.83 9.77 11.56
N GLU A 33 1.55 9.63 11.23
CA GLU A 33 0.94 8.35 10.84
C GLU A 33 1.59 7.76 9.57
N LEU A 34 1.93 8.60 8.59
CA LEU A 34 2.65 8.17 7.39
C LEU A 34 4.05 7.66 7.73
N GLU A 35 4.76 8.31 8.64
CA GLU A 35 6.10 7.88 9.05
C GLU A 35 6.07 6.54 9.79
N GLU A 36 5.10 6.36 10.70
CA GLU A 36 4.85 5.08 11.37
C GLU A 36 4.50 3.97 10.37
N GLU A 37 3.61 4.24 9.41
CA GLU A 37 3.19 3.25 8.42
C GLU A 37 4.33 2.94 7.43
N ARG A 38 5.19 3.90 7.09
CA ARG A 38 6.41 3.66 6.29
C ARG A 38 7.35 2.68 6.99
N ILE A 39 7.60 2.87 8.28
CA ILE A 39 8.45 1.96 9.07
C ILE A 39 7.81 0.58 9.16
N ARG A 40 6.49 0.51 9.40
CA ARG A 40 5.73 -0.75 9.43
C ARG A 40 5.83 -1.49 8.09
N LEU A 41 5.53 -0.82 6.98
CA LEU A 41 5.60 -1.40 5.64
C LEU A 41 7.01 -1.83 5.29
N THR A 42 8.03 -1.03 5.62
CA THR A 42 9.44 -1.41 5.40
C THR A 42 9.80 -2.66 6.19
N ARG A 43 9.38 -2.75 7.45
CA ARG A 43 9.59 -3.94 8.28
C ARG A 43 8.89 -5.17 7.71
N ILE A 44 7.64 -5.03 7.25
CA ILE A 44 6.89 -6.11 6.60
C ILE A 44 7.58 -6.54 5.30
N LEU A 45 8.07 -5.59 4.48
CA LEU A 45 8.78 -5.88 3.24
C LEU A 45 10.10 -6.61 3.49
N VAL A 46 10.89 -6.17 4.48
CA VAL A 46 12.17 -6.79 4.81
C VAL A 46 11.96 -8.20 5.38
N ILE A 47 11.12 -8.34 6.40
CA ILE A 47 10.86 -9.66 7.02
C ILE A 47 10.15 -10.58 6.02
N GLY A 48 9.11 -10.08 5.35
CA GLY A 48 8.37 -10.85 4.34
C GLY A 48 9.25 -11.28 3.17
N GLY A 49 10.14 -10.41 2.69
CA GLY A 49 11.12 -10.75 1.66
C GLY A 49 12.11 -11.81 2.12
N LEU A 50 12.63 -11.69 3.34
CA LEU A 50 13.54 -12.69 3.94
C LEU A 50 12.86 -14.04 4.13
N THR A 51 11.62 -14.05 4.63
CA THR A 51 10.80 -15.26 4.77
C THR A 51 10.56 -15.92 3.41
N LEU A 52 10.14 -15.14 2.40
CA LEU A 52 9.89 -15.66 1.06
C LEU A 52 11.17 -16.22 0.43
N PHE A 53 12.32 -15.57 0.65
CA PHE A 53 13.62 -16.03 0.18
C PHE A 53 14.01 -17.38 0.79
N PHE A 54 14.00 -17.51 2.12
CA PHE A 54 14.34 -18.77 2.78
C PHE A 54 13.37 -19.90 2.44
N PHE A 55 12.07 -19.60 2.36
CA PHE A 55 11.07 -20.59 1.97
C PHE A 55 11.24 -21.03 0.51
N GLY A 56 11.49 -20.09 -0.40
CA GLY A 56 11.80 -20.39 -1.81
C GLY A 56 13.06 -21.24 -1.95
N LEU A 57 14.11 -20.94 -1.18
CA LEU A 57 15.33 -21.73 -1.16
C LEU A 57 15.09 -23.16 -0.63
N ALA A 58 14.35 -23.30 0.48
CA ALA A 58 13.98 -24.60 1.01
C ALA A 58 13.15 -25.41 0.01
N LEU A 59 12.21 -24.79 -0.69
CA LEU A 59 11.38 -25.43 -1.70
C LEU A 59 12.20 -25.88 -2.92
N LEU A 60 13.16 -25.06 -3.36
CA LEU A 60 14.10 -25.41 -4.42
C LEU A 60 14.97 -26.60 -4.01
N LEU A 61 15.55 -26.58 -2.82
CA LEU A 61 16.34 -27.69 -2.29
C LEU A 61 15.51 -28.97 -2.14
N ALA A 62 14.26 -28.87 -1.66
CA ALA A 62 13.34 -29.99 -1.57
C ALA A 62 12.99 -30.57 -2.95
N THR A 63 12.82 -29.71 -3.96
CA THR A 63 12.59 -30.12 -5.34
C THR A 63 13.76 -30.94 -5.87
N VAL A 64 14.99 -30.42 -5.72
CA VAL A 64 16.20 -31.12 -6.13
C VAL A 64 16.36 -32.43 -5.36
N PHE A 65 16.15 -32.40 -4.04
CA PHE A 65 16.21 -33.58 -3.18
C PHE A 65 15.24 -34.67 -3.65
N LEU A 66 13.99 -34.31 -3.94
CA LEU A 66 12.98 -35.24 -4.45
C LEU A 66 13.35 -35.79 -5.83
N ILE A 67 13.89 -34.96 -6.73
CA ILE A 67 14.36 -35.40 -8.04
C ILE A 67 15.50 -36.41 -7.91
N VAL A 68 16.47 -36.14 -7.04
CA VAL A 68 17.62 -37.02 -6.79
C VAL A 68 17.17 -38.33 -6.11
N LEU A 69 16.27 -38.24 -5.13
CA LEU A 69 15.77 -39.39 -4.38
C LEU A 69 15.03 -40.40 -5.27
N PHE A 70 14.25 -39.90 -6.24
CA PHE A 70 13.45 -40.72 -7.15
C PHE A 70 14.07 -40.85 -8.54
N TRP A 71 15.36 -40.53 -8.67
CA TRP A 71 16.06 -40.49 -9.94
C TRP A 71 16.03 -41.86 -10.63
N ASP A 72 16.31 -42.98 -9.99
CA ASP A 72 16.39 -44.25 -10.75
C ASP A 72 15.04 -44.87 -11.14
N SER A 73 13.94 -44.53 -10.48
CA SER A 73 12.66 -45.19 -10.72
C SER A 73 11.69 -44.37 -11.59
N HIS A 74 11.59 -43.05 -11.39
CA HIS A 74 10.48 -42.25 -11.94
C HIS A 74 10.85 -40.80 -12.29
N ARG A 75 12.00 -40.58 -12.97
CA ARG A 75 12.51 -39.22 -13.33
C ARG A 75 11.45 -38.31 -13.95
N LEU A 76 10.76 -38.80 -14.99
CA LEU A 76 9.79 -37.98 -15.73
C LEU A 76 8.55 -37.64 -14.89
N LEU A 77 8.06 -38.57 -14.07
CA LEU A 77 6.87 -38.32 -13.23
C LEU A 77 7.19 -37.30 -12.13
N MET A 78 8.37 -37.36 -11.53
CA MET A 78 8.77 -36.38 -10.51
C MET A 78 8.98 -34.99 -11.08
N ILE A 79 9.66 -34.88 -12.23
CA ILE A 79 9.85 -33.59 -12.90
C ILE A 79 8.49 -33.04 -13.33
N GLY A 80 7.69 -33.82 -14.06
CA GLY A 80 6.37 -33.39 -14.53
C GLY A 80 5.40 -33.05 -13.40
N GLY A 81 5.39 -33.85 -12.33
CA GLY A 81 4.57 -33.64 -11.15
C GLY A 81 4.94 -32.37 -10.40
N LEU A 82 6.23 -32.15 -10.14
CA LEU A 82 6.72 -30.92 -9.48
C LEU A 82 6.48 -29.68 -10.36
N THR A 83 6.70 -29.78 -11.68
CA THR A 83 6.40 -28.69 -12.62
C THR A 83 4.91 -28.36 -12.61
N GLY A 84 4.03 -29.37 -12.68
CA GLY A 84 2.58 -29.18 -12.63
C GLY A 84 2.13 -28.54 -11.32
N LEU A 85 2.65 -29.05 -10.19
CA LEU A 85 2.35 -28.54 -8.86
C LEU A 85 2.76 -27.07 -8.70
N PHE A 86 4.00 -26.71 -9.06
CA PHE A 86 4.46 -25.33 -8.95
C PHE A 86 3.75 -24.39 -9.93
N THR A 87 3.38 -24.87 -11.12
CA THR A 87 2.61 -24.07 -12.09
C THR A 87 1.22 -23.76 -11.53
N LEU A 88 0.52 -24.76 -10.97
CA LEU A 88 -0.77 -24.56 -10.33
C LEU A 88 -0.69 -23.62 -9.13
N ALA A 89 0.29 -23.83 -8.24
CA ALA A 89 0.51 -22.95 -7.10
C ALA A 89 0.78 -21.49 -7.54
N GLY A 90 1.60 -21.31 -8.58
CA GLY A 90 1.89 -20.00 -9.17
C GLY A 90 0.66 -19.31 -9.77
N LEU A 91 -0.20 -20.06 -10.46
CA LEU A 91 -1.46 -19.53 -11.01
C LEU A 91 -2.43 -19.08 -9.91
N LEU A 92 -2.55 -19.87 -8.84
CA LEU A 92 -3.38 -19.51 -7.68
C LEU A 92 -2.85 -18.24 -7.01
N ALA A 93 -1.54 -18.16 -6.76
CA ALA A 93 -0.90 -16.99 -6.18
C ALA A 93 -1.05 -15.74 -7.08
N LEU A 94 -0.97 -15.90 -8.40
CA LEU A 94 -1.20 -14.79 -9.33
C LEU A 94 -2.65 -14.30 -9.30
N ASN A 95 -3.62 -15.21 -9.16
CA ASN A 95 -5.03 -14.85 -9.07
C ASN A 95 -5.35 -14.10 -7.77
N THR A 96 -4.82 -14.57 -6.63
CA THR A 96 -4.99 -13.89 -5.35
C THR A 96 -4.30 -12.51 -5.35
N PHE A 97 -3.08 -12.42 -5.89
CA PHE A 97 -2.38 -11.15 -6.04
C PHE A 97 -3.18 -10.16 -6.92
N ARG A 98 -3.73 -10.62 -8.05
CA ARG A 98 -4.60 -9.81 -8.91
C ARG A 98 -5.87 -9.35 -8.20
N ALA A 99 -6.48 -10.20 -7.38
CA ALA A 99 -7.64 -9.82 -6.58
C ALA A 99 -7.28 -8.72 -5.57
N MET A 100 -6.16 -8.86 -4.87
CA MET A 100 -5.65 -7.85 -3.92
C MET A 100 -5.32 -6.52 -4.61
N CYS A 101 -4.68 -6.53 -5.78
CA CYS A 101 -4.38 -5.28 -6.51
C CYS A 101 -5.62 -4.57 -7.05
N ARG A 102 -6.74 -5.29 -7.26
CA ARG A 102 -8.02 -4.70 -7.65
C ARG A 102 -8.71 -3.98 -6.49
N GLU A 103 -8.45 -4.40 -5.25
CA GLU A 103 -8.80 -3.66 -4.04
C GLU A 103 -7.87 -2.46 -3.89
N ARG A 104 -8.15 -1.38 -4.62
CA ARG A 104 -7.33 -0.15 -4.57
C ARG A 104 -7.16 0.36 -3.14
N PRO A 105 -5.97 0.90 -2.79
CA PRO A 105 -5.77 1.60 -1.51
C PRO A 105 -6.63 2.85 -1.49
N ARG A 106 -7.81 2.74 -0.87
CA ARG A 106 -8.85 3.79 -0.79
C ARG A 106 -8.38 5.07 -0.07
N LEU A 107 -7.24 5.03 0.61
CA LEU A 107 -6.75 6.13 1.44
C LEU A 107 -6.03 7.23 0.63
N PHE A 108 -5.20 6.89 -0.36
CA PHE A 108 -4.45 7.91 -1.13
C PHE A 108 -5.32 8.68 -2.13
N ALA A 109 -6.35 8.05 -2.70
CA ALA A 109 -7.24 8.70 -3.66
C ALA A 109 -8.16 9.74 -3.00
N ALA A 110 -8.63 9.45 -1.78
CA ALA A 110 -9.44 10.39 -1.01
C ALA A 110 -8.60 11.61 -0.59
N SER A 111 -7.40 11.41 -0.03
CA SER A 111 -6.53 12.51 0.41
C SER A 111 -5.97 13.36 -0.75
N LEU A 112 -5.66 12.77 -1.92
CA LEU A 112 -5.29 13.55 -3.11
C LEU A 112 -6.45 14.37 -3.66
N SER A 113 -7.68 13.86 -3.56
CA SER A 113 -8.88 14.59 -3.99
C SER A 113 -9.26 15.73 -3.04
N GLU A 114 -8.94 15.61 -1.75
CA GLU A 114 -9.08 16.73 -0.81
C GLU A 114 -7.97 17.77 -1.01
N LEU A 115 -6.73 17.34 -1.27
CA LEU A 115 -5.62 18.26 -1.53
C LEU A 115 -5.77 19.04 -2.84
N SER A 116 -6.43 18.46 -3.85
CA SER A 116 -6.75 19.18 -5.09
C SER A 116 -7.84 20.23 -4.89
N LYS A 117 -8.83 19.95 -4.03
CA LYS A 117 -9.91 20.89 -3.69
C LYS A 117 -9.39 22.08 -2.88
N ASP A 118 -8.48 21.83 -1.94
CA ASP A 118 -7.82 22.92 -1.20
C ASP A 118 -6.93 23.78 -2.11
N ARG A 119 -6.29 23.20 -3.13
CA ARG A 119 -5.53 23.96 -4.13
C ARG A 119 -6.40 24.83 -5.02
N GLU A 120 -7.59 24.38 -5.41
CA GLU A 120 -8.54 25.20 -6.17
C GLU A 120 -9.11 26.36 -5.34
N GLN A 121 -9.23 26.20 -4.03
CA GLN A 121 -9.68 27.27 -3.13
C GLN A 121 -8.57 28.25 -2.76
N LEU A 122 -7.31 27.81 -2.76
CA LEU A 122 -6.13 28.62 -2.48
C LEU A 122 -5.49 29.28 -3.70
N ALA A 123 -5.90 28.94 -4.94
CA ALA A 123 -5.55 29.71 -6.12
C ALA A 123 -6.27 31.07 -6.02
N PRO A 124 -5.60 32.14 -5.56
CA PRO A 124 -6.21 33.44 -5.51
C PRO A 124 -6.43 33.83 -6.96
N ARG A 125 -7.60 34.40 -7.26
CA ARG A 125 -7.86 35.08 -8.52
C ARG A 125 -6.75 36.12 -8.73
N LEU A 126 -5.73 35.76 -9.51
CA LEU A 126 -4.89 36.69 -10.26
C LEU A 126 -5.70 37.15 -11.46
#